data_AF-A0A369W986-F1
#
_entry.id   AF-A0A369W986-F1
#
_cell.length_a   1.000
_cell.length_b   1.000
_cell.length_c   1.000
_cell.angle_alpha   90.00
_cell.angle_beta   90.00
_cell.angle_gamma   90.00
#
_symmetry.space_group_name_H-M   'P 1'
#
loop_
_entity.id
_entity.type
_entity.pdbx_description
1 polymer ?
#
loop_
_entity_poly.entity_id
_entity_poly.type
_entity_poly.pdbx_seq_one_letter_code
_entity_poly.pdbx_strand_id
1 'polypeptide(L)'
;MRIDAVAQNWRRRMHKRELGRRALAALGLEIDLAQLDVLFAIAAPDYEFATNAEAETMVSTVAERLMIDPSRASRLVAEMVNLEYARRIASQRDARRTILELTPAGEAIVTAVRNYKWLLLGEFFSGWSDDDLEKFVPMLESYSDWMRTSESSEEKFAGEIAEMAQQIRHIRQEPAAADSR
;
A
#
# COMPACT_ATOMS: atom_id res chain seq x y z
N MET A 1 -12.00 -10.88 19.54
CA MET A 1 -11.97 -9.47 19.98
C MET A 1 -12.69 -8.59 18.94
N ARG A 2 -13.53 -7.61 19.33
CA ARG A 2 -14.33 -6.79 18.38
C ARG A 2 -13.47 -6.10 17.31
N ILE A 3 -12.24 -5.72 17.66
CA ILE A 3 -11.30 -5.05 16.77
C ILE A 3 -10.92 -5.88 15.54
N ASP A 4 -10.84 -7.22 15.65
CA ASP A 4 -10.56 -8.07 14.49
C ASP A 4 -11.70 -7.96 13.47
N ALA A 5 -12.96 -8.12 13.89
CA ALA A 5 -14.10 -7.98 12.98
C ALA A 5 -14.16 -6.58 12.31
N VAL A 6 -13.84 -5.51 13.05
CA VAL A 6 -13.76 -4.14 12.50
C VAL A 6 -12.64 -4.06 11.46
N ALA A 7 -11.45 -4.58 11.77
CA ALA A 7 -10.32 -4.59 10.85
C ALA A 7 -10.56 -5.45 9.60
N GLN A 8 -11.20 -6.62 9.73
CA GLN A 8 -11.58 -7.48 8.61
C GLN A 8 -12.58 -6.77 7.69
N ASN A 9 -13.56 -6.08 8.26
CA ASN A 9 -14.53 -5.29 7.50
C ASN A 9 -13.88 -4.10 6.80
N TRP A 10 -13.01 -3.37 7.50
CA TRP A 10 -12.23 -2.29 6.94
C TRP A 10 -11.31 -2.78 5.81
N ARG A 11 -10.57 -3.87 6.03
CA ARG A 11 -9.69 -4.48 5.03
C ARG A 11 -10.44 -4.86 3.76
N ARG A 12 -11.62 -5.50 3.87
CA ARG A 12 -12.45 -5.87 2.71
C ARG A 12 -12.96 -4.66 1.93
N ARG A 13 -13.25 -3.55 2.62
CA ARG A 13 -13.69 -2.29 1.99
C ARG A 13 -12.51 -1.53 1.36
N MET A 14 -11.36 -1.49 2.03
CA MET A 14 -10.15 -0.82 1.54
C MET A 14 -9.41 -1.59 0.45
N HIS A 15 -9.44 -2.94 0.45
CA HIS A 15 -8.86 -3.77 -0.61
C HIS A 15 -9.47 -3.53 -1.98
N LYS A 16 -10.70 -2.99 -2.04
CA LYS A 16 -11.31 -2.60 -3.32
C LYS A 16 -10.63 -1.40 -3.97
N ARG A 17 -9.73 -0.70 -3.24
CA ARG A 17 -8.99 0.49 -3.69
C ARG A 17 -9.92 1.53 -4.31
N GLU A 18 -11.12 1.61 -3.74
CA GLU A 18 -12.26 2.34 -4.32
C GLU A 18 -11.94 3.83 -4.48
N LEU A 19 -11.23 4.41 -3.50
CA LEU A 19 -10.85 5.82 -3.55
C LEU A 19 -9.89 6.13 -4.71
N GLY A 20 -8.91 5.26 -4.95
CA GLY A 20 -7.97 5.41 -6.08
C GLY A 20 -8.67 5.23 -7.43
N ARG A 21 -9.53 4.23 -7.57
CA ARG A 21 -10.30 4.02 -8.82
C ARG A 21 -11.23 5.19 -9.12
N ARG A 22 -11.93 5.67 -8.09
CA ARG A 22 -12.79 6.85 -8.22
C ARG A 22 -11.99 8.10 -8.53
N ALA A 23 -10.79 8.27 -7.98
CA ALA A 23 -9.90 9.38 -8.34
C ALA A 23 -9.51 9.33 -9.83
N LEU A 24 -9.08 8.16 -10.32
CA LEU A 24 -8.75 7.97 -11.75
C LEU A 24 -9.94 8.31 -12.65
N ALA A 25 -11.13 7.80 -12.32
CA ALA A 25 -12.34 8.08 -13.09
C ALA A 25 -12.78 9.55 -13.03
N ALA A 26 -12.78 10.16 -11.84
CA ALA A 26 -13.22 11.55 -11.65
C ALA A 26 -12.28 12.58 -12.29
N LEU A 27 -10.98 12.26 -12.36
CA LEU A 27 -9.95 13.10 -12.95
C LEU A 27 -9.73 12.80 -14.45
N GLY A 28 -10.45 11.82 -15.02
CA GLY A 28 -10.31 11.44 -16.43
C GLY A 28 -8.92 10.90 -16.79
N LEU A 29 -8.25 10.22 -15.85
CA LEU A 29 -6.90 9.71 -16.04
C LEU A 29 -6.91 8.36 -16.76
N GLU A 30 -6.22 8.28 -17.89
CA GLU A 30 -6.07 7.05 -18.69
C GLU A 30 -4.91 6.16 -18.19
N ILE A 31 -4.79 5.99 -16.88
CA ILE A 31 -3.84 5.07 -16.24
C ILE A 31 -4.57 4.15 -15.28
N ASP A 32 -4.01 2.97 -15.03
CA ASP A 32 -4.53 2.05 -14.04
C ASP A 32 -3.99 2.32 -12.62
N LEU A 33 -4.50 1.57 -11.65
CA LEU A 33 -4.08 1.71 -10.25
C LEU A 33 -2.61 1.36 -9.99
N ALA A 34 -2.06 0.37 -10.70
CA ALA A 34 -0.67 -0.04 -10.52
C ALA A 34 0.28 1.01 -11.08
N GLN A 35 -0.09 1.61 -12.21
CA GLN A 35 0.60 2.74 -12.80
C GLN A 35 0.57 3.97 -11.88
N LEU A 36 -0.61 4.27 -11.31
CA LEU A 36 -0.74 5.32 -10.30
C LEU A 36 0.15 5.06 -9.08
N ASP A 37 0.22 3.82 -8.59
CA ASP A 37 1.10 3.46 -7.45
C ASP A 37 2.57 3.69 -7.78
N VAL A 38 3.00 3.43 -9.02
CA VAL A 38 4.37 3.74 -9.43
C VAL A 38 4.63 5.24 -9.39
N LEU A 39 3.69 6.09 -9.83
CA LEU A 39 3.87 7.54 -9.73
C LEU A 39 3.99 8.00 -8.27
N PHE A 40 3.17 7.47 -7.37
CA PHE A 40 3.28 7.74 -5.93
C PHE A 40 4.61 7.23 -5.32
N ALA A 41 5.04 6.04 -5.73
CA ALA A 41 6.31 5.46 -5.30
C ALA A 41 7.53 6.25 -5.82
N ILE A 42 7.43 6.91 -6.98
CA ILE A 42 8.47 7.83 -7.48
C ILE A 42 8.40 9.17 -6.75
N ALA A 43 7.20 9.72 -6.54
CA ALA A 43 6.99 11.00 -5.84
C ALA A 43 7.51 10.98 -4.40
N ALA A 44 7.40 9.83 -3.73
CA ALA A 44 7.86 9.62 -2.36
C ALA A 44 7.41 10.70 -1.35
N PRO A 45 6.10 10.98 -1.20
CA PRO A 45 5.64 12.04 -0.30
C PRO A 45 6.03 11.76 1.15
N ASP A 46 6.35 12.81 1.91
CA ASP A 46 7.02 12.82 3.24
C ASP A 46 6.36 11.98 4.37
N TYR A 47 5.24 11.31 4.11
CA TYR A 47 4.50 10.50 5.09
C TYR A 47 4.08 9.12 4.58
N GLU A 48 4.31 8.79 3.30
CA GLU A 48 3.97 7.46 2.75
C GLU A 48 5.18 6.53 2.70
N PHE A 49 6.38 7.10 2.67
CA PHE A 49 7.63 6.34 2.68
C PHE A 49 8.61 7.00 3.65
N ALA A 50 9.37 6.19 4.38
CA ALA A 50 10.51 6.69 5.14
C ALA A 50 11.52 7.27 4.13
N THR A 51 11.53 8.60 3.99
CA THR A 51 12.30 9.27 2.96
C THR A 51 13.28 10.21 3.63
N ASN A 52 14.58 10.02 3.37
CA ASN A 52 15.52 11.11 3.51
C ASN A 52 15.31 12.01 2.30
N ALA A 53 15.12 13.32 2.48
CA ALA A 53 14.89 14.28 1.39
C ALA A 53 15.99 14.26 0.29
N GLU A 54 17.15 13.66 0.56
CA GLU A 54 18.25 13.46 -0.40
C GLU A 54 18.27 12.08 -1.09
N ALA A 55 17.29 11.20 -0.84
CA ALA A 55 17.30 9.84 -1.35
C ALA A 55 16.83 9.77 -2.81
N GLU A 56 17.77 9.50 -3.73
CA GLU A 56 17.46 9.24 -5.14
C GLU A 56 16.59 7.97 -5.29
N THR A 57 15.48 8.07 -6.04
CA THR A 57 14.59 6.93 -6.27
C THR A 57 15.06 6.09 -7.46
N MET A 58 15.26 4.79 -7.26
CA MET A 58 15.60 3.82 -8.31
C MET A 58 14.44 2.86 -8.57
N VAL A 59 14.52 2.05 -9.65
CA VAL A 59 13.54 0.98 -9.91
C VAL A 59 13.48 -0.02 -8.74
N SER A 60 14.62 -0.34 -8.13
CA SER A 60 14.68 -1.20 -6.95
C SER A 60 13.95 -0.57 -5.75
N THR A 61 14.07 0.74 -5.57
CA THR A 61 13.33 1.49 -4.55
C THR A 61 11.83 1.41 -4.79
N VAL A 62 11.38 1.55 -6.04
CA VAL A 62 9.95 1.39 -6.40
C VAL A 62 9.47 -0.04 -6.11
N ALA A 63 10.27 -1.06 -6.45
CA ALA A 63 9.94 -2.45 -6.18
C ALA A 63 9.76 -2.73 -4.68
N GLU A 64 10.68 -2.21 -3.86
CA GLU A 64 10.64 -2.30 -2.40
C GLU A 64 9.42 -1.58 -1.82
N ARG A 65 9.22 -0.31 -2.21
CA ARG A 65 8.09 0.53 -1.77
C ARG A 65 6.72 -0.10 -2.06
N LEU A 66 6.60 -0.75 -3.21
CA LEU A 66 5.34 -1.38 -3.64
C LEU A 66 5.23 -2.86 -3.26
N MET A 67 6.27 -3.45 -2.66
CA MET A 67 6.36 -4.87 -2.34
C MET A 67 6.04 -5.77 -3.55
N ILE A 68 6.61 -5.44 -4.71
CA ILE A 68 6.46 -6.19 -5.96
C ILE A 68 7.81 -6.69 -6.48
N ASP A 69 7.80 -7.68 -7.37
CA ASP A 69 9.03 -8.17 -7.97
C ASP A 69 9.72 -7.09 -8.84
N PRO A 70 11.07 -7.08 -8.90
CA PRO A 70 11.82 -6.09 -9.69
C PRO A 70 11.45 -6.07 -11.18
N SER A 71 11.06 -7.21 -11.76
CA SER A 71 10.69 -7.28 -13.18
C SER A 71 9.38 -6.53 -13.43
N ARG A 72 8.39 -6.71 -12.55
CA ARG A 72 7.11 -6.00 -12.59
C ARG A 72 7.28 -4.51 -12.34
N ALA A 73 8.09 -4.12 -11.35
CA ALA A 73 8.41 -2.72 -11.10
C ALA A 73 9.05 -2.07 -12.35
N SER A 74 10.03 -2.74 -12.95
CA SER A 74 10.70 -2.26 -14.16
C SER A 74 9.72 -2.04 -15.32
N ARG A 75 8.80 -2.98 -15.55
CA ARG A 75 7.76 -2.86 -16.58
C ARG A 75 6.85 -1.66 -16.34
N LEU A 76 6.30 -1.52 -15.14
CA LEU A 76 5.40 -0.42 -14.81
C LEU A 76 6.11 0.94 -14.88
N VAL A 77 7.37 1.02 -14.44
CA VAL A 77 8.19 2.23 -14.60
C VAL A 77 8.42 2.54 -16.09
N ALA A 78 8.71 1.55 -16.92
CA ALA A 78 8.86 1.76 -18.36
C ALA A 78 7.56 2.29 -18.99
N GLU A 79 6.40 1.81 -18.57
CA GLU A 79 5.11 2.36 -19.00
C GLU A 79 4.96 3.83 -18.60
N MET A 80 5.32 4.23 -17.38
CA MET A 80 5.25 5.64 -16.94
C MET A 80 6.24 6.54 -17.68
N VAL A 81 7.39 6.01 -18.09
CA VAL A 81 8.34 6.72 -18.95
C VAL A 81 7.78 6.87 -20.37
N ASN A 82 7.17 5.82 -20.92
CA ASN A 82 6.57 5.85 -22.25
C ASN A 82 5.37 6.80 -22.34
N LEU A 83 4.61 6.95 -21.24
CA LEU A 83 3.53 7.92 -21.11
C LEU A 83 4.02 9.34 -20.74
N GLU A 84 5.34 9.55 -20.67
CA GLU A 84 5.96 10.84 -20.33
C GLU A 84 5.58 11.39 -18.95
N TYR A 85 5.11 10.54 -18.03
CA TYR A 85 4.83 10.91 -16.63
C TYR A 85 6.04 10.74 -15.72
N ALA A 86 7.02 9.94 -16.11
CA ALA A 86 8.29 9.80 -15.44
C ALA A 86 9.44 9.88 -16.43
N ARG A 87 10.65 10.14 -15.93
CA ARG A 87 11.88 10.12 -16.72
C ARG A 87 13.00 9.42 -15.97
N ARG A 88 13.90 8.81 -16.74
CA ARG A 88 15.14 8.22 -16.25
C ARG A 88 16.25 9.25 -16.42
N ILE A 89 16.97 9.55 -15.35
CA ILE A 89 18.16 10.41 -15.40
C ILE A 89 19.36 9.71 -14.75
N ALA A 90 20.56 10.14 -15.12
CA ALA A 90 21.78 9.70 -14.44
C ALA A 90 21.79 10.27 -13.00
N SER A 91 22.14 9.42 -12.04
CA SER A 91 22.35 9.86 -10.65
C SER A 91 23.44 10.92 -10.59
N GLN A 92 23.21 11.95 -9.77
CA GLN A 92 24.23 12.98 -9.50
C GLN A 92 25.34 12.46 -8.58
N ARG A 93 25.08 11.35 -7.87
CA ARG A 93 26.00 10.74 -6.89
C ARG A 93 26.85 9.61 -7.50
N ASP A 94 26.32 8.88 -8.48
CA ASP A 94 27.02 7.82 -9.21
C ASP A 94 26.44 7.68 -10.62
N ALA A 95 27.14 8.20 -11.64
CA ALA A 95 26.68 8.20 -13.02
C ALA A 95 26.39 6.80 -13.62
N ARG A 96 26.81 5.70 -12.96
CA ARG A 96 26.45 4.33 -13.35
C ARG A 96 25.02 3.96 -12.95
N ARG A 97 24.40 4.73 -12.04
CA ARG A 97 23.04 4.52 -11.57
C ARG A 97 22.06 5.35 -12.39
N THR A 98 20.92 4.73 -12.67
CA THR A 98 19.76 5.42 -13.25
C THR A 98 18.73 5.63 -12.16
N ILE A 99 18.31 6.88 -12.01
CA ILE A 99 17.28 7.30 -11.05
C ILE A 99 16.02 7.73 -11.79
N LEU A 100 14.92 7.77 -11.06
CA LEU A 100 13.59 8.11 -11.56
C LEU A 100 13.16 9.44 -10.98
N GLU A 101 12.67 10.31 -11.85
CA GLU A 101 11.97 11.53 -11.49
C GLU A 101 10.62 11.57 -12.17
N LEU A 102 9.65 12.23 -11.53
CA LEU A 102 8.43 12.61 -12.23
C LEU A 102 8.73 13.72 -13.21
N THR A 103 7.98 13.73 -14.31
CA THR A 103 7.87 14.93 -15.15
C THR A 103 6.86 15.90 -14.55
N PRO A 104 6.76 17.15 -15.03
CA PRO A 104 5.70 18.06 -14.59
C PRO A 104 4.29 17.47 -14.75
N ALA A 105 4.06 16.66 -15.79
CA ALA A 105 2.79 15.97 -15.99
C ALA A 105 2.56 14.88 -14.92
N GLY A 106 3.58 14.09 -14.58
CA GLY A 106 3.50 13.10 -13.51
C GLY A 106 3.25 13.73 -12.14
N GLU A 107 3.93 14.85 -11.84
CA GLU A 107 3.72 15.61 -10.60
C GLU A 107 2.30 16.16 -10.50
N ALA A 108 1.75 16.68 -11.60
CA ALA A 108 0.38 17.16 -11.66
C ALA A 108 -0.63 16.04 -11.36
N ILE A 109 -0.41 14.82 -11.88
CA ILE A 109 -1.27 13.66 -11.59
C ILE A 109 -1.24 13.30 -10.11
N VAL A 110 -0.04 13.16 -9.53
CA VAL A 110 0.12 12.82 -8.11
C VAL A 110 -0.55 13.88 -7.23
N THR A 111 -0.32 15.16 -7.54
CA THR A 111 -0.92 16.29 -6.82
C THR A 111 -2.45 16.30 -6.92
N ALA A 112 -3.00 16.11 -8.12
CA ALA A 112 -4.45 16.06 -8.33
C ALA A 112 -5.10 14.91 -7.56
N VAL A 113 -4.49 13.72 -7.58
CA VAL A 113 -5.00 12.56 -6.84
C VAL A 113 -4.87 12.75 -5.33
N ARG A 114 -3.78 13.34 -4.82
CA ARG A 114 -3.65 13.69 -3.39
C ARG A 114 -4.72 14.67 -2.97
N ASN A 115 -4.93 15.75 -3.74
CA ASN A 115 -5.96 16.74 -3.45
C ASN A 115 -7.37 16.13 -3.48
N TYR A 116 -7.66 15.25 -4.45
CA TYR A 116 -8.92 14.51 -4.49
C TYR A 116 -9.13 13.67 -3.22
N LYS A 117 -8.10 12.93 -2.79
CA LYS A 117 -8.16 12.15 -1.54
C LYS A 117 -8.36 13.05 -0.32
N TRP A 118 -7.67 14.20 -0.25
CA TRP A 118 -7.80 15.15 0.83
C TRP A 118 -9.17 15.79 0.92
N LEU A 119 -9.81 16.12 -0.20
CA LEU A 119 -11.18 16.65 -0.19
C LEU A 119 -12.16 15.64 0.43
N LEU A 120 -12.04 14.36 0.07
CA LEU A 120 -12.94 13.32 0.57
C LEU A 120 -12.63 12.88 2.00
N LEU A 121 -11.35 12.82 2.36
CA LEU A 121 -10.93 12.53 3.74
C LEU A 121 -11.25 13.71 4.67
N GLY A 122 -11.05 14.95 4.20
CA GLY A 122 -11.40 16.15 4.94
C GLY A 122 -12.90 16.19 5.25
N GLU A 123 -13.75 15.90 4.26
CA GLU A 123 -15.20 15.76 4.49
C GLU A 123 -15.50 14.65 5.52
N PHE A 124 -14.84 13.50 5.41
CA PHE A 124 -15.04 12.40 6.36
C PHE A 124 -14.65 12.78 7.80
N PHE A 125 -13.54 13.49 7.98
CA PHE A 125 -13.05 13.93 9.28
C PHE A 125 -13.64 15.27 9.74
N SER A 126 -14.46 15.95 8.94
CA SER A 126 -15.07 17.23 9.29
C SER A 126 -15.93 17.18 10.56
N GLY A 127 -16.46 15.99 10.90
CA GLY A 127 -17.23 15.75 12.12
C GLY A 127 -16.39 15.33 13.33
N TRP A 128 -15.06 15.22 13.19
CA TRP A 128 -14.14 14.84 14.27
C TRP A 128 -13.53 16.09 14.89
N SER A 129 -13.27 16.03 16.20
CA SER A 129 -12.49 17.08 16.87
C SER A 129 -10.99 16.90 16.59
N ASP A 130 -10.22 18.00 16.69
CA ASP A 130 -8.76 17.94 16.57
C ASP A 130 -8.16 16.96 17.60
N ASP A 131 -8.68 16.96 18.84
CA ASP A 131 -8.32 16.02 19.90
C ASP A 131 -8.53 14.54 19.50
N ASP A 132 -9.61 14.23 18.77
CA ASP A 132 -9.88 12.87 18.32
C ASP A 132 -8.92 12.46 17.19
N LEU A 133 -8.59 13.40 16.30
CA LEU A 133 -7.61 13.19 15.24
C LEU A 133 -6.20 12.98 15.81
N GLU A 134 -5.78 13.81 16.76
CA GLU A 134 -4.47 13.69 17.44
C GLU A 134 -4.31 12.35 18.16
N LYS A 135 -5.40 11.78 18.69
CA LYS A 135 -5.39 10.44 19.30
C LYS A 135 -5.46 9.32 18.26
N PHE A 136 -6.22 9.53 17.19
CA PHE A 136 -6.49 8.49 16.19
C PHE A 136 -5.27 8.19 15.33
N VAL A 137 -4.53 9.21 14.88
CA VAL A 137 -3.39 9.03 13.97
C VAL A 137 -2.33 8.10 14.56
N PRO A 138 -1.81 8.32 15.78
CA PRO A 138 -0.80 7.42 16.37
C PRO A 138 -1.32 6.01 16.64
N MET A 139 -2.62 5.86 16.98
CA MET A 139 -3.24 4.55 17.17
C MET A 139 -3.35 3.78 15.86
N LEU A 140 -3.71 4.45 14.77
CA LEU A 140 -3.81 3.85 13.44
C LEU A 140 -2.42 3.44 12.92
N GLU A 141 -1.40 4.27 13.15
CA GLU A 141 0.00 3.95 12.84
C GLU A 141 0.46 2.70 13.61
N SER A 142 0.30 2.69 14.93
CA SER A 142 0.66 1.56 15.78
C SER A 142 -0.06 0.26 15.37
N TYR A 143 -1.35 0.36 15.04
CA TYR A 143 -2.14 -0.78 14.56
C TYR A 143 -1.61 -1.30 13.20
N SER A 144 -1.24 -0.40 12.30
CA SER A 144 -0.71 -0.75 10.98
C SER A 144 0.70 -1.35 11.06
N ASP A 145 1.53 -0.86 11.97
CA ASP A 145 2.88 -1.40 12.21
C ASP A 145 2.86 -2.80 12.82
N TRP A 146 1.95 -3.07 13.76
CA TRP A 146 1.78 -4.42 14.30
C TRP A 146 1.44 -5.42 13.19
N MET A 147 0.57 -5.06 12.25
CA MET A 147 0.23 -5.89 11.09
C MET A 147 1.43 -6.18 10.18
N ARG A 148 2.43 -5.30 10.12
CA ARG A 148 3.68 -5.50 9.35
C ARG A 148 4.70 -6.36 10.10
N THR A 149 4.67 -6.33 11.43
CA THR A 149 5.67 -6.96 12.31
C THR A 149 5.19 -8.27 12.93
N SER A 150 4.01 -8.74 12.56
CA SER A 150 3.37 -9.94 13.10
C SER A 150 4.16 -11.22 12.86
N GLU A 151 5.05 -11.27 11.85
CA GLU A 151 5.98 -12.40 11.63
C GLU A 151 6.80 -12.73 12.89
N SER A 152 7.24 -11.71 13.63
CA SER A 152 7.97 -11.88 14.89
C SER A 152 7.10 -12.43 16.04
N SER A 153 5.79 -12.33 15.91
CA SER A 153 4.83 -12.91 16.85
C SER A 153 4.49 -14.35 16.49
N GLU A 154 4.50 -14.72 15.20
CA GLU A 154 4.29 -16.10 14.75
C GLU A 154 5.37 -17.05 15.29
N GLU A 155 6.64 -16.61 15.32
CA GLU A 155 7.73 -17.38 15.94
C GLU A 155 7.50 -17.65 17.43
N LYS A 156 6.95 -16.68 18.15
CA LYS A 156 6.68 -16.79 19.60
C LYS A 156 5.52 -17.73 19.91
N PHE A 157 4.54 -17.83 19.01
CA PHE A 157 3.35 -18.67 19.16
C PHE A 157 3.38 -19.92 18.27
N ALA A 158 4.57 -20.32 17.78
CA ALA A 158 4.71 -21.40 16.82
C ALA A 158 4.14 -22.74 17.34
N GLY A 159 4.24 -22.97 18.66
CA GLY A 159 3.67 -24.14 19.33
C GLY A 159 2.14 -24.17 19.26
N GLU A 160 1.47 -23.10 19.70
CA GLU A 160 0.01 -23.03 19.64
C GLU A 160 -0.51 -23.05 18.20
N ILE A 161 0.19 -22.40 17.27
CA ILE A 161 -0.15 -22.42 15.84
C ILE A 161 -0.05 -23.85 15.27
N ALA A 162 0.98 -24.61 15.65
CA ALA A 162 1.15 -26.00 15.22
C ALA A 162 0.03 -26.91 15.76
N GLU A 163 -0.38 -26.73 17.02
CA GLU A 163 -1.51 -27.44 17.61
C GLU A 163 -2.82 -27.14 16.87
N MET A 164 -3.11 -25.86 16.60
CA MET A 164 -4.28 -25.46 15.81
C MET A 164 -4.25 -26.08 14.40
N ALA A 165 -3.09 -26.09 13.74
CA ALA A 165 -2.92 -26.70 12.42
C ALA A 165 -3.16 -28.22 12.44
N GLN A 166 -2.70 -28.92 13.48
CA GLN A 166 -2.94 -30.35 13.67
C GLN A 166 -4.43 -30.63 13.90
N GLN A 167 -5.10 -29.83 14.73
CA GLN A 167 -6.54 -29.95 14.99
C GLN A 167 -7.36 -29.78 13.70
N ILE A 168 -7.03 -28.80 12.85
CA ILE A 168 -7.69 -28.62 11.54
C ILE A 168 -7.45 -29.82 10.61
N ARG A 169 -6.22 -30.37 10.60
CA ARG A 169 -5.91 -31.58 9.80
C ARG A 169 -6.73 -32.78 10.28
N HIS A 170 -6.87 -32.95 11.58
CA HIS A 170 -7.66 -34.02 12.17
C HIS A 170 -9.15 -33.92 11.77
N ILE A 171 -9.76 -32.74 11.92
CA ILE A 171 -11.15 -32.48 11.52
C ILE A 171 -11.37 -32.75 10.02
N ARG A 172 -10.40 -32.43 9.16
CA ARG A 172 -10.48 -32.69 7.72
C ARG A 172 -10.32 -34.17 7.35
N GLN A 173 -9.73 -34.99 8.23
CA GLN A 173 -9.48 -36.42 8.02
C GLN A 173 -10.57 -37.30 8.63
N GLU A 174 -11.39 -36.78 9.53
CA GLU A 174 -12.61 -37.47 9.95
C GLU A 174 -13.56 -37.56 8.74
N PRO A 175 -13.91 -38.78 8.26
CA PRO A 175 -14.93 -38.93 7.24
C PRO A 175 -16.21 -38.32 7.79
N ALA A 176 -16.89 -37.48 7.00
CA ALA A 176 -18.21 -36.93 7.35
C ALA A 176 -19.05 -38.08 7.91
N ALA A 177 -19.26 -38.08 9.22
CA ALA A 177 -19.90 -39.17 9.91
C ALA A 177 -21.27 -39.34 9.29
N ALA A 178 -21.41 -40.44 8.55
CA ALA A 178 -22.62 -41.09 8.12
C ALA A 178 -23.89 -40.37 8.56
N ASP A 179 -24.44 -39.55 7.68
CA ASP A 179 -25.86 -39.24 7.70
C ASP A 179 -26.57 -40.58 7.47
N SER A 180 -26.97 -41.21 8.56
CA SER A 180 -27.56 -42.54 8.61
C SER A 180 -28.67 -42.57 9.65
N ARG A 181 -29.86 -42.27 9.12
CA ARG A 181 -31.21 -42.63 9.59
C ARG A 181 -31.86 -41.75 10.65
#